data_AF-A0A6I5CG51-F1
#
_entry.id   AF-A0A6I5CG51-F1
#
_cell.length_a   1.000
_cell.length_b   1.000
_cell.length_c   1.000
_cell.angle_alpha   90.00
_cell.angle_beta   90.00
_cell.angle_gamma   90.00
#
_symmetry.space_group_name_H-M   'P 1'
#
loop_
_entity.id
_entity.type
_entity.pdbx_description
1 polymer ?
#
loop_
_entity_poly.entity_id
_entity_poly.type
_entity_poly.pdbx_seq_one_letter_code
_entity_poly.pdbx_strand_id
1 'polypeptide(L)'
;AVEQLQGASVPASALEKLVLPSRVGDYTPAMLDELTAAGELVWAGAGALPGKDGWVSLYLADAAPLLLPPPHPLEQTALHASVLDALSGGYGLFFRQIADRVRATTHPEATDPELADALWDLVWSGRLTNDTLAPMRALLGSGRTAGSTAHRAKRAVPRGRYGSLT
;
A
#
# COMPACT_ATOMS: atom_id res chain seq x y z
N ALA A 1 18.62 -9.39 0.41
CA ALA A 1 18.31 -8.28 1.35
C ALA A 1 16.88 -8.39 1.90
N VAL A 2 15.85 -8.49 1.05
CA VAL A 2 14.46 -8.70 1.51
C VAL A 2 14.28 -10.05 2.22
N GLU A 3 14.96 -11.11 1.79
CA GLU A 3 15.00 -12.41 2.50
C GLU A 3 15.30 -12.30 4.01
N GLN A 4 16.16 -11.36 4.40
CA GLN A 4 16.54 -11.11 5.79
C GLN A 4 15.53 -10.21 6.54
N LEU A 5 14.61 -9.58 5.82
CA LEU A 5 13.56 -8.70 6.34
C LEU A 5 12.19 -9.38 6.37
N GLN A 6 12.09 -10.63 5.96
CA GLN A 6 10.81 -11.31 5.85
C GLN A 6 10.07 -11.31 7.20
N GLY A 7 8.82 -10.83 7.17
CA GLY A 7 7.98 -10.70 8.37
C GLY A 7 8.37 -9.59 9.35
N ALA A 8 9.44 -8.84 9.10
CA ALA A 8 9.78 -7.67 9.93
C ALA A 8 8.88 -6.49 9.56
N SER A 9 8.06 -6.05 10.53
CA SER A 9 7.17 -4.90 10.33
C SER A 9 7.92 -3.58 10.47
N VAL A 10 7.74 -2.70 9.48
CA VAL A 10 8.32 -1.35 9.44
C VAL A 10 7.24 -0.35 9.03
N PRO A 11 7.35 0.95 9.39
CA PRO A 11 6.43 1.95 8.87
C PRO A 11 6.54 2.04 7.35
N ALA A 12 5.42 2.10 6.64
CA ALA A 12 5.35 2.20 5.19
C ALA A 12 6.14 3.42 4.69
N SER A 13 6.05 4.53 5.42
CA SER A 13 6.82 5.73 5.13
C SER A 13 8.34 5.60 5.31
N ALA A 14 8.82 4.61 6.09
CA ALA A 14 10.24 4.33 6.32
C ALA A 14 10.82 3.30 5.35
N LEU A 15 10.00 2.39 4.82
CA LEU A 15 10.44 1.24 4.03
C LEU A 15 11.37 1.65 2.89
N GLU A 16 10.90 2.49 1.98
CA GLU A 16 11.66 2.93 0.81
C GLU A 16 12.60 4.13 1.08
N LYS A 17 12.54 4.71 2.29
CA LYS A 17 13.35 5.90 2.65
C LYS A 17 14.57 5.57 3.50
N LEU A 18 14.47 4.55 4.34
CA LEU A 18 15.46 4.21 5.37
C LEU A 18 15.86 2.74 5.29
N VAL A 19 14.88 1.83 5.17
CA VAL A 19 15.12 0.39 5.31
C VAL A 19 15.78 -0.19 4.06
N LEU A 20 15.18 0.00 2.88
CA LEU A 20 15.71 -0.56 1.64
C LEU A 20 16.98 0.14 1.16
N PRO A 21 17.08 1.50 1.17
CA PRO A 21 18.31 2.19 0.75
C PRO A 21 19.55 1.88 1.61
N SER A 22 19.37 1.45 2.86
CA SER A 22 20.51 1.05 3.72
C SER A 22 20.99 -0.38 3.48
N ARG A 23 20.25 -1.18 2.71
CA ARG A 23 20.50 -2.62 2.51
C ARG A 23 20.73 -3.01 1.05
N VAL A 24 20.23 -2.20 0.12
CA VAL A 24 20.34 -2.40 -1.32
C VAL A 24 21.02 -1.18 -1.91
N GLY A 25 22.22 -1.36 -2.47
CA GLY A 25 22.94 -0.31 -3.16
C GLY A 25 22.14 0.23 -4.35
N ASP A 26 22.18 1.54 -4.57
CA ASP A 26 21.46 2.23 -5.65
C ASP A 26 19.96 1.90 -5.74
N TYR A 27 19.32 1.63 -4.59
CA TYR A 27 17.89 1.31 -4.52
C TYR A 27 17.04 2.34 -5.26
N THR A 28 16.16 1.86 -6.14
CA THR A 28 15.09 2.65 -6.73
C THR A 28 13.74 1.98 -6.51
N PRO A 29 12.63 2.74 -6.38
CA PRO A 29 11.29 2.16 -6.19
C PRO A 29 10.87 1.17 -7.29
N ALA A 30 11.38 1.35 -8.52
CA ALA A 30 11.11 0.46 -9.64
C ALA A 30 11.56 -0.99 -9.37
N MET A 31 12.67 -1.18 -8.64
CA MET A 31 13.16 -2.52 -8.30
C MET A 31 12.13 -3.30 -7.47
N LEU A 32 11.45 -2.63 -6.54
CA LEU A 32 10.44 -3.28 -5.72
C LEU A 32 9.11 -3.45 -6.45
N ASP A 33 8.73 -2.48 -7.30
CA ASP A 33 7.55 -2.61 -8.17
C ASP A 33 7.71 -3.78 -9.15
N GLU A 34 8.89 -3.98 -9.73
CA GLU A 34 9.17 -5.12 -10.63
C GLU A 34 9.01 -6.46 -9.90
N LEU A 35 9.59 -6.61 -8.71
CA LEU A 35 9.49 -7.85 -7.92
C LEU A 35 8.06 -8.14 -7.46
N THR A 36 7.31 -7.11 -7.08
CA THR A 36 5.91 -7.27 -6.64
C THR A 36 4.98 -7.56 -7.82
N ALA A 37 5.17 -6.88 -8.96
CA ALA A 37 4.38 -7.11 -10.17
C ALA A 37 4.68 -8.47 -10.82
N ALA A 38 5.92 -8.96 -10.72
CA ALA A 38 6.30 -10.30 -11.14
C ALA A 38 5.78 -11.40 -10.19
N GLY A 39 5.25 -11.02 -9.02
CA GLY A 39 4.77 -11.94 -8.00
C GLY A 39 5.89 -12.70 -7.29
N GLU A 40 7.14 -12.21 -7.34
CA GLU A 40 8.26 -12.77 -6.58
C GLU A 40 8.21 -12.33 -5.11
N LEU A 41 7.64 -11.15 -4.87
CA LEU A 41 7.53 -10.53 -3.57
C LEU A 41 6.08 -10.13 -3.28
N VAL A 42 5.62 -10.40 -2.06
CA VAL A 42 4.33 -9.95 -1.54
C VAL A 42 4.58 -8.99 -0.38
N TRP A 43 3.77 -7.95 -0.27
CA TRP A 43 3.73 -7.10 0.92
C TRP A 43 2.37 -7.22 1.61
N ALA A 44 2.33 -6.96 2.90
CA ALA A 44 1.07 -6.94 3.65
C ALA A 44 1.09 -5.82 4.68
N GLY A 45 -0.07 -5.20 4.91
CA GLY A 45 -0.26 -4.31 6.04
C GLY A 45 -0.25 -5.09 7.36
N ALA A 46 0.30 -4.46 8.40
CA ALA A 46 0.49 -5.01 9.74
C ALA A 46 -0.07 -4.05 10.83
N GLY A 47 -1.12 -3.31 10.49
CA GLY A 47 -1.77 -2.31 11.33
C GLY A 47 -1.63 -0.88 10.80
N ALA A 48 -2.61 -0.04 11.09
CA ALA A 48 -2.59 1.38 10.74
C ALA A 48 -1.74 2.19 11.74
N LEU A 49 -1.16 3.29 11.26
CA LEU A 49 -0.55 4.33 12.07
C LEU A 49 -1.35 5.64 11.93
N PRO A 50 -1.21 6.59 12.86
CA PRO A 50 -1.88 7.89 12.73
C PRO A 50 -1.57 8.58 11.39
N GLY A 51 -2.57 9.25 10.82
CA GLY A 51 -2.44 9.94 9.54
C GLY A 51 -2.71 9.02 8.36
N LYS A 52 -1.78 8.97 7.41
CA LYS A 52 -1.87 8.20 6.15
C LYS A 52 -0.81 7.10 6.06
N ASP A 53 -0.34 6.63 7.21
CA ASP A 53 0.77 5.67 7.31
C ASP A 53 0.28 4.36 7.94
N GLY A 54 1.10 3.32 7.84
CA GLY A 54 0.79 2.01 8.39
C GLY A 54 2.05 1.18 8.58
N TRP A 55 1.96 0.11 9.33
CA TRP A 55 2.98 -0.91 9.37
C TRP A 55 2.85 -1.80 8.14
N VAL A 56 3.98 -2.15 7.54
CA VAL A 56 4.04 -3.09 6.42
C VAL A 56 5.15 -4.09 6.64
N SER A 57 4.97 -5.29 6.11
CA SER A 57 5.99 -6.34 6.08
C SER A 57 6.12 -6.86 4.65
N LEU A 58 7.33 -7.29 4.28
CA LEU A 58 7.62 -7.90 2.99
C LEU A 58 7.81 -9.41 3.17
N TYR A 59 7.46 -10.18 2.14
CA TYR A 59 7.57 -11.64 2.11
C TYR A 59 7.98 -12.07 0.70
N LEU A 60 8.80 -13.10 0.61
CA LEU A 60 8.89 -13.85 -0.64
C LEU A 60 7.59 -14.58 -0.87
N ALA A 61 7.17 -14.66 -2.14
CA ALA A 61 5.85 -15.22 -2.48
C ALA A 61 5.70 -16.70 -2.06
N ASP A 62 6.78 -17.48 -2.10
CA ASP A 62 6.81 -18.88 -1.67
C ASP A 62 6.70 -19.05 -0.14
N ALA A 63 7.25 -18.11 0.62
CA ALA A 63 7.23 -18.12 2.08
C ALA A 63 5.98 -17.44 2.66
N ALA A 64 5.31 -16.56 1.91
CA ALA A 64 4.17 -15.78 2.39
C ALA A 64 3.04 -16.62 3.02
N PRO A 65 2.61 -17.78 2.47
CA PRO A 65 1.56 -18.60 3.08
C PRO A 65 1.90 -19.13 4.48
N LEU A 66 3.19 -19.25 4.80
CA LEU A 66 3.67 -19.76 6.09
C LEU A 66 3.98 -18.64 7.09
N LEU A 67 4.31 -17.44 6.60
CA LEU A 67 4.80 -16.33 7.42
C LEU A 67 3.77 -15.23 7.65
N LEU A 68 2.74 -15.12 6.81
CA LEU A 68 1.73 -14.09 6.96
C LEU A 68 0.99 -14.25 8.30
N PRO A 69 0.99 -13.21 9.16
CA PRO A 69 0.23 -13.25 10.40
C PRO A 69 -1.28 -13.25 10.09
N PRO A 70 -2.11 -13.71 11.04
CA PRO A 70 -3.56 -13.55 10.90
C PRO A 70 -3.92 -12.06 10.76
N PRO A 71 -4.94 -11.70 9.98
CA PRO A 71 -5.35 -10.31 9.83
C PRO A 71 -5.63 -9.64 11.18
N HIS A 72 -5.20 -8.39 11.32
CA HIS A 72 -5.44 -7.62 12.53
C HIS A 72 -6.95 -7.42 12.78
N PRO A 73 -7.36 -7.28 14.05
CA PRO A 73 -8.73 -6.95 14.38
C PRO A 73 -9.18 -5.67 13.65
N LEU A 74 -10.32 -5.77 12.98
CA LEU A 74 -10.98 -4.67 12.28
C LEU A 74 -12.48 -4.86 12.48
N GLU A 75 -13.16 -3.83 12.99
CA GLU A 75 -14.62 -3.79 12.98
C GLU A 75 -15.09 -3.59 11.54
N GLN A 76 -15.46 -4.68 10.88
CA GLN A 76 -15.84 -4.66 9.48
C GLN A 76 -17.22 -4.03 9.30
N THR A 77 -17.31 -3.04 8.41
CA THR A 77 -18.57 -2.44 7.98
C THR A 77 -19.19 -3.26 6.86
N ALA A 78 -20.44 -2.96 6.50
CA ALA A 78 -21.08 -3.57 5.33
C ALA A 78 -20.32 -3.27 4.02
N LEU A 79 -19.67 -2.10 3.93
CA LEU A 79 -18.84 -1.74 2.78
C LEU A 79 -17.56 -2.60 2.72
N HIS A 80 -16.89 -2.82 3.86
CA HIS A 80 -15.73 -3.73 3.94
C HIS A 80 -16.09 -5.14 3.46
N ALA A 81 -17.21 -5.69 3.94
CA ALA A 81 -17.66 -7.01 3.53
C ALA A 81 -17.96 -7.08 2.02
N SER A 82 -18.57 -6.03 1.45
CA SER A 82 -18.91 -5.98 0.02
C SER A 82 -17.67 -5.88 -0.87
N VAL A 83 -16.64 -5.16 -0.43
CA VAL A 83 -15.33 -5.10 -1.11
C VAL A 83 -14.64 -6.46 -1.10
N LEU A 84 -14.63 -7.15 0.04
CA LEU A 84 -14.07 -8.51 0.15
C LEU A 84 -14.82 -9.50 -0.74
N ASP A 85 -16.16 -9.43 -0.76
CA ASP A 85 -16.99 -10.27 -1.63
C ASP A 85 -16.70 -10.04 -3.11
N ALA A 86 -16.55 -8.76 -3.53
CA ALA A 86 -16.21 -8.42 -4.91
C ALA A 86 -14.86 -9.01 -5.38
N LEU A 87 -13.94 -9.28 -4.44
CA LEU A 87 -12.61 -9.85 -4.64
C LEU A 87 -12.55 -11.37 -4.40
N SER A 88 -13.65 -12.01 -3.98
CA SER A 88 -13.70 -13.45 -3.66
C SER A 88 -13.36 -14.37 -4.83
N GLY A 89 -13.38 -13.86 -6.07
CA GLY A 89 -13.05 -14.60 -7.29
C GLY A 89 -11.59 -15.04 -7.40
N GLY A 90 -10.70 -14.61 -6.50
CA GLY A 90 -9.31 -15.10 -6.41
C GLY A 90 -8.32 -14.44 -7.37
N TYR A 91 -8.68 -13.30 -7.97
CA TYR A 91 -7.82 -12.51 -8.85
C TYR A 91 -7.80 -11.04 -8.45
N GLY A 92 -6.74 -10.34 -8.84
CA GLY A 92 -6.63 -8.90 -8.65
C GLY A 92 -7.64 -8.13 -9.50
N LEU A 93 -8.18 -7.06 -8.93
CA LEU A 93 -9.07 -6.12 -9.62
C LEU A 93 -8.50 -4.72 -9.55
N PHE A 94 -8.66 -3.96 -10.64
CA PHE A 94 -8.42 -2.53 -10.59
C PHE A 94 -9.52 -1.83 -9.78
N PHE A 95 -9.17 -0.70 -9.16
CA PHE A 95 -10.08 0.09 -8.33
C PHE A 95 -11.44 0.36 -8.99
N ARG A 96 -11.45 0.71 -10.29
CA ARG A 96 -12.69 0.96 -11.04
C ARG A 96 -13.58 -0.29 -11.13
N GLN A 97 -13.00 -1.46 -11.35
CA GLN A 97 -13.75 -2.71 -11.39
C GLN A 97 -14.33 -3.07 -10.02
N ILE A 98 -13.58 -2.82 -8.94
CA ILE A 98 -14.08 -3.01 -7.57
C ILE A 98 -15.26 -2.07 -7.32
N ALA A 99 -15.10 -0.78 -7.63
CA ALA A 99 -16.14 0.24 -7.45
C ALA A 99 -17.41 -0.10 -8.24
N ASP A 100 -17.27 -0.47 -9.51
CA ASP A 100 -18.40 -0.84 -10.37
C ASP A 100 -19.14 -2.07 -9.82
N ARG A 101 -18.42 -3.10 -9.35
CA ARG A 101 -19.03 -4.30 -8.75
C ARG A 101 -19.79 -3.98 -7.47
N VAL A 102 -19.16 -3.24 -6.55
CA VAL A 102 -19.76 -2.88 -5.26
C VAL A 102 -21.00 -2.02 -5.46
N ARG A 103 -20.94 -1.03 -6.36
CA ARG A 103 -22.08 -0.17 -6.69
C ARG A 103 -23.22 -0.89 -7.39
N ALA A 104 -22.90 -1.84 -8.28
CA ALA A 104 -23.91 -2.59 -9.00
C ALA A 104 -24.73 -3.54 -8.12
N THR A 105 -24.19 -3.99 -6.98
CA THR A 105 -24.82 -5.04 -6.17
C THR A 105 -25.30 -4.60 -4.79
N THR A 106 -24.52 -3.78 -4.08
CA THR A 106 -24.68 -3.62 -2.62
C THR A 106 -24.70 -2.17 -2.16
N HIS A 107 -23.89 -1.29 -2.77
CA HIS A 107 -23.74 0.11 -2.34
C HIS A 107 -23.73 1.08 -3.53
N PRO A 108 -24.86 1.29 -4.22
CA PRO A 108 -24.93 2.13 -5.43
C PRO A 108 -24.45 3.57 -5.22
N GLU A 109 -24.62 4.10 -4.00
CA GLU A 109 -24.25 5.47 -3.64
C GLU A 109 -22.82 5.61 -3.08
N ALA A 110 -22.08 4.51 -2.92
CA ALA A 110 -20.73 4.58 -2.33
C ALA A 110 -19.79 5.43 -3.21
N THR A 111 -19.16 6.44 -2.64
CA THR A 111 -18.27 7.34 -3.36
C THR A 111 -16.86 6.75 -3.54
N ASP A 112 -16.09 7.27 -4.50
CA ASP A 112 -14.70 6.83 -4.70
C ASP A 112 -13.83 7.01 -3.42
N PRO A 113 -13.93 8.12 -2.66
CA PRO A 113 -13.20 8.26 -1.40
C PRO A 113 -13.60 7.24 -0.33
N GLU A 114 -14.90 6.98 -0.13
CA GLU A 114 -15.36 6.00 0.86
C GLU A 114 -14.87 4.58 0.52
N LEU A 115 -14.87 4.22 -0.77
CA LEU A 115 -14.31 2.96 -1.24
C LEU A 115 -12.79 2.90 -1.05
N ALA A 116 -12.08 4.00 -1.30
CA ALA A 116 -10.63 4.07 -1.11
C ALA A 116 -10.26 3.94 0.37
N ASP A 117 -10.99 4.59 1.27
CA ASP A 117 -10.79 4.48 2.71
C ASP A 117 -11.06 3.05 3.19
N ALA A 118 -12.17 2.44 2.75
CA ALA A 118 -12.50 1.04 3.06
C ALA A 118 -11.44 0.04 2.56
N LEU A 119 -10.88 0.28 1.37
CA LEU A 119 -9.76 -0.52 0.85
C LEU A 119 -8.52 -0.37 1.72
N TRP A 120 -8.18 0.84 2.15
CA TRP A 120 -7.01 1.07 3.01
C TRP A 120 -7.16 0.46 4.40
N ASP A 121 -8.35 0.51 5.00
CA ASP A 121 -8.63 -0.20 6.27
C ASP A 121 -8.42 -1.71 6.13
N LEU A 122 -8.86 -2.29 5.00
CA LEU A 122 -8.65 -3.70 4.69
C LEU A 122 -7.17 -4.03 4.40
N VAL A 123 -6.44 -3.14 3.73
CA VAL A 123 -5.00 -3.29 3.49
C VAL A 123 -4.22 -3.23 4.80
N TRP A 124 -4.49 -2.24 5.65
CA TRP A 124 -3.79 -2.10 6.93
C TRP A 124 -4.11 -3.20 7.91
N SER A 125 -5.31 -3.78 7.87
CA SER A 125 -5.63 -4.97 8.64
C SER A 125 -4.99 -6.26 8.08
N GLY A 126 -4.30 -6.21 6.94
CA GLY A 126 -3.65 -7.37 6.33
C GLY A 126 -4.62 -8.30 5.59
N ARG A 127 -5.84 -7.84 5.28
CA ARG A 127 -6.86 -8.62 4.53
C ARG A 127 -6.71 -8.48 3.02
N LEU A 128 -6.18 -7.35 2.57
CA LEU A 128 -5.92 -7.05 1.17
C LEU A 128 -4.47 -6.61 0.96
N THR A 129 -3.99 -6.76 -0.26
CA THR A 129 -2.69 -6.26 -0.71
C THR A 129 -2.78 -5.76 -2.16
N ASN A 130 -1.70 -5.19 -2.67
CA ASN A 130 -1.56 -4.78 -4.07
C ASN A 130 -0.32 -5.44 -4.71
N ASP A 131 -0.36 -5.57 -6.02
CA ASP A 131 0.72 -6.07 -6.88
C ASP A 131 1.86 -5.06 -7.08
N THR A 132 1.73 -3.83 -6.59
CA THR A 132 2.79 -2.81 -6.59
C THR A 132 2.75 -1.99 -5.28
N LEU A 133 3.76 -1.14 -5.06
CA LEU A 133 3.71 -0.15 -3.97
C LEU A 133 3.25 1.24 -4.45
N ALA A 134 2.96 1.42 -5.74
CA ALA A 134 2.60 2.71 -6.29
C ALA A 134 1.36 3.37 -5.61
N PRO A 135 0.26 2.64 -5.32
CA PRO A 135 -0.88 3.21 -4.59
C PRO A 135 -0.51 3.66 -3.17
N MET A 136 0.34 2.88 -2.48
CA MET A 136 0.81 3.21 -1.14
C MET A 136 1.68 4.47 -1.15
N ARG A 137 2.59 4.61 -2.12
CA ARG A 137 3.38 5.85 -2.27
C ARG A 137 2.49 7.06 -2.54
N ALA A 138 1.45 6.90 -3.36
CA ALA A 138 0.49 7.98 -3.63
C ALA A 138 -0.26 8.39 -2.35
N LEU A 139 -0.72 7.41 -1.55
CA LEU A 139 -1.34 7.66 -0.25
C LEU A 139 -0.39 8.44 0.67
N LEU A 140 0.84 7.96 0.86
CA LEU A 140 1.86 8.59 1.70
C LEU A 140 2.25 9.99 1.21
N GLY A 141 2.31 10.20 -0.12
CA GLY A 141 2.64 11.46 -0.76
C GLY A 141 1.52 12.51 -0.73
N SER A 142 0.27 12.08 -0.59
CA SER A 142 -0.90 12.97 -0.52
C SER A 142 -1.01 13.72 0.82
N GLY A 143 -0.31 13.26 1.86
CA GLY A 143 -0.27 13.89 3.18
C GLY A 143 0.64 15.10 3.24
N ARG A 144 0.18 16.28 2.77
CA ARG A 144 0.99 17.52 2.75
C ARG A 144 1.13 18.23 4.11
N THR A 145 0.34 17.84 5.12
CA THR A 145 0.33 18.44 6.46
C THR A 145 1.44 17.86 7.36
N ALA A 146 1.85 18.58 8.41
CA ALA A 146 2.73 18.03 9.44
C ALA A 146 2.03 16.89 10.19
N GLY A 147 2.74 15.79 10.48
CA GLY A 147 2.19 14.61 11.18
C GLY A 147 1.39 13.65 10.30
N SER A 148 1.33 13.85 8.97
CA SER A 148 0.58 12.98 8.05
C SER A 148 1.18 11.59 7.86
N THR A 149 2.49 11.43 8.10
CA THR A 149 3.24 10.16 8.02
C THR A 149 4.29 10.14 9.13
N ALA A 150 4.66 8.95 9.61
CA ALA A 150 5.65 8.79 10.67
C ALA A 150 7.04 9.26 10.22
N HIS A 151 7.40 9.00 8.95
CA HIS A 151 8.65 9.43 8.34
C HIS A 151 8.39 10.31 7.12
N ARG A 152 8.61 11.62 7.29
CA ARG A 152 8.45 12.60 6.21
C ARG A 152 9.56 12.46 5.16
N ALA A 153 9.20 12.50 3.88
CA ALA A 153 10.19 12.60 2.81
C ALA A 153 10.91 13.96 2.85
N LYS A 154 12.23 13.99 2.62
CA LYS A 154 12.95 15.25 2.40
C LYS A 154 12.35 15.93 1.18
N ARG A 155 11.98 17.21 1.32
CA ARG A 155 11.40 18.01 0.24
C ARG A 155 12.41 18.07 -0.91
N ALA A 156 12.08 17.50 -2.07
CA ALA A 156 12.86 17.72 -3.28
C ALA A 156 12.84 19.22 -3.59
N VAL A 157 14.02 19.84 -3.69
CA VAL A 157 14.12 21.24 -4.09
C VAL A 157 13.61 21.33 -5.52
N PRO A 158 12.61 22.19 -5.83
CA PRO A 158 12.14 22.36 -7.19
C PRO A 158 13.33 22.73 -8.07
N ARG A 159 13.59 21.95 -9.12
CA ARG A 159 14.56 22.34 -10.15
C ARG A 159 13.98 23.57 -10.84
N GLY A 160 14.55 24.74 -10.58
CA GLY A 160 14.20 25.96 -11.29
C GLY A 160 14.40 25.73 -12.79
N ARG A 161 13.32 25.81 -13.58
CA ARG A 161 13.44 25.90 -15.03
C ARG A 161 14.00 27.29 -15.32
N TYR A 162 15.26 27.37 -15.74
CA TYR A 162 15.78 28.59 -16.37
C TYR A 162 14.98 28.78 -17.65
N GLY A 163 14.07 29.76 -17.65
CA GLY A 163 13.43 30.23 -18.87
C GLY A 163 14.51 30.84 -19.77
N SER A 164 14.72 30.23 -20.93
CA SER A 164 15.48 30.86 -22.01
C SER A 164 14.68 32.04 -22.54
N LEU A 165 15.18 33.26 -22.33
CA LEU A 165 14.74 34.44 -23.07
C LEU A 165 15.39 34.40 -24.45
N THR A 166 14.57 34.21 -25.48
CA THR A 166 14.88 34.54 -26.87
C THR A 166 13.68 35.22 -27.48
#